data_AF-A0A1C5LQ95-F1
#
_entry.id   AF-A0A1C5LQ95-F1
#
_cell.length_a   1.000
_cell.length_b   1.000
_cell.length_c   1.000
_cell.angle_alpha   90.00
_cell.angle_beta   90.00
_cell.angle_gamma   90.00
#
_symmetry.space_group_name_H-M   'P 1'
#
loop_
_entity.id
_entity.type
_entity.pdbx_description
1 polymer ?
#
loop_
_entity_poly.entity_id
_entity_poly.type
_entity_poly.pdbx_seq_one_letter_code
_entity_poly.pdbx_strand_id
1 'polypeptide(L)'
;MFPIILICFIIFVVFLNSRKRQITKQEQEITEQFWARENKANATRRRSLDNLPYITIPEELLTPPAQASEDVLTLYETLRHLSAKKIVNLNGKTNTDLKLAYGAASLAALTEFDENYNTLICTIAKLGKLLCDQSEEKAAIDILLFGIRCGSDITDNYTLLVPLLKETNDSSSLTEVYQKLATLPEGSRKRIKEKLS
;
A
#
# COMPACT_ATOMS: atom_id res chain seq x y z
N MET A 1 4.31 -51.48 38.13
CA MET A 1 4.00 -50.75 36.88
C MET A 1 2.99 -49.62 37.10
N PHE A 2 1.83 -49.86 37.70
CA PHE A 2 0.84 -48.81 38.05
C PHE A 2 1.35 -47.56 38.81
N PRO A 3 2.19 -47.66 39.88
CA PRO A 3 2.62 -46.46 40.62
C PRO A 3 3.54 -45.55 39.80
N ILE A 4 4.35 -46.12 38.90
CA ILE A 4 5.26 -45.37 38.03
C ILE A 4 4.45 -44.59 36.97
N ILE A 5 3.43 -45.23 36.39
CA ILE A 5 2.54 -44.59 35.40
C ILE A 5 1.78 -43.41 36.04
N LEU A 6 1.32 -43.56 37.28
CA LEU A 6 0.64 -42.49 38.02
C LEU A 6 1.57 -41.29 38.29
N ILE A 7 2.82 -41.54 38.68
CA ILE A 7 3.81 -40.47 38.91
C ILE A 7 4.13 -39.74 37.60
N CYS A 8 4.35 -40.47 36.50
CA CYS A 8 4.55 -39.87 35.18
C CYS A 8 3.35 -39.02 34.74
N PHE A 9 2.12 -39.49 35.01
CA PHE A 9 0.90 -38.74 34.70
C PHE A 9 0.78 -37.45 35.52
N ILE A 10 1.10 -37.49 36.82
CA ILE A 10 1.09 -36.29 37.68
C ILE A 10 2.13 -35.27 37.20
N ILE A 11 3.35 -35.70 36.89
CA ILE A 11 4.40 -34.82 36.34
C ILE A 11 3.94 -34.21 35.02
N PHE A 12 3.32 -34.99 34.14
CA PHE A 12 2.77 -34.53 32.87
C PHE A 12 1.67 -33.46 33.06
N VAL A 13 0.74 -33.67 33.99
CA VAL A 13 -0.32 -32.69 34.31
C VAL A 13 0.26 -31.39 34.88
N VAL A 14 1.25 -31.47 35.77
CA VAL A 14 1.95 -30.29 36.33
C VAL A 14 2.69 -29.52 35.22
N PHE A 15 3.36 -30.23 34.31
CA PHE A 15 4.03 -29.65 33.16
C PHE A 15 3.04 -28.92 32.23
N LEU A 16 1.91 -29.55 31.87
CA LEU A 16 0.87 -28.93 31.03
C LEU A 16 0.28 -27.66 31.66
N ASN A 17 -0.03 -27.69 32.96
CA ASN A 17 -0.56 -26.52 33.67
C ASN A 17 0.46 -25.38 33.74
N SER A 18 1.73 -25.68 33.92
CA SER A 18 2.81 -24.67 33.94
C SER A 18 2.96 -24.03 32.56
N ARG A 19 2.94 -24.84 31.50
CA ARG A 19 3.00 -24.35 30.11
C ARG A 19 1.78 -23.50 29.76
N LYS A 20 0.58 -23.93 30.16
CA LYS A 20 -0.66 -23.15 29.98
C LYS A 20 -0.56 -21.78 30.66
N ARG A 21 -0.08 -21.74 31.92
CA ARG A 21 0.13 -20.47 32.64
C ARG A 21 1.15 -19.56 31.96
N GLN A 22 2.23 -20.10 31.42
CA GLN A 22 3.21 -19.32 30.66
C GLN A 22 2.60 -18.72 29.40
N ILE A 23 1.84 -19.50 28.63
CA ILE A 23 1.14 -19.01 27.43
C ILE A 23 0.16 -17.90 27.81
N THR A 24 -0.68 -18.12 28.84
CA THR A 24 -1.65 -17.10 29.29
C THR A 24 -0.95 -15.81 29.76
N LYS A 25 0.18 -15.91 30.47
CA LYS A 25 0.96 -14.73 30.86
C LYS A 25 1.50 -13.98 29.65
N GLN A 26 2.04 -14.68 28.66
CA GLN A 26 2.52 -14.07 27.42
C GLN A 26 1.38 -13.39 26.66
N GLU A 27 0.21 -14.03 26.56
CA GLU A 27 -0.98 -13.44 25.93
C GLU A 27 -1.44 -12.17 26.66
N GLN A 28 -1.43 -12.19 28.00
CA GLN A 28 -1.74 -11.02 28.83
C GLN A 28 -0.76 -9.88 28.59
N GLU A 29 0.55 -10.16 28.62
CA GLU A 29 1.60 -9.16 28.37
C GLU A 29 1.48 -8.53 26.98
N ILE A 30 1.23 -9.34 25.94
CA ILE A 30 1.00 -8.84 24.57
C ILE A 30 -0.24 -7.93 24.53
N THR A 31 -1.33 -8.35 25.17
CA THR A 31 -2.58 -7.61 25.22
C THR A 31 -2.41 -6.28 25.95
N GLU A 32 -1.74 -6.28 27.10
CA GLU A 32 -1.44 -5.08 27.87
C GLU A 32 -0.55 -4.12 27.08
N GLN A 33 0.49 -4.62 26.41
CA GLN A 33 1.36 -3.80 25.55
C GLN A 33 0.57 -3.18 24.40
N PHE A 34 -0.33 -3.93 23.78
CA PHE A 34 -1.21 -3.43 22.73
C PHE A 34 -2.11 -2.30 23.27
N TRP A 35 -2.81 -2.50 24.38
CA TRP A 35 -3.67 -1.48 24.97
C TRP A 35 -2.89 -0.27 25.45
N ALA A 36 -1.71 -0.45 26.05
CA ALA A 36 -0.85 0.66 26.46
C ALA A 36 -0.42 1.51 25.26
N ARG A 37 -0.03 0.87 24.15
CA ARG A 37 0.31 1.55 22.91
C ARG A 37 -0.89 2.28 22.31
N GLU A 38 -2.05 1.64 22.26
CA GLU A 38 -3.28 2.22 21.71
C GLU A 38 -3.77 3.40 22.55
N ASN A 39 -3.73 3.29 23.88
CA ASN A 39 -4.08 4.38 24.80
C ASN A 39 -3.14 5.57 24.63
N LYS A 40 -1.83 5.33 24.52
CA LYS A 40 -0.84 6.38 24.22
C LYS A 40 -1.13 7.05 22.87
N ALA A 41 -1.48 6.27 21.86
CA ALA A 41 -1.82 6.77 20.54
C ALA A 41 -3.06 7.68 20.59
N ASN A 42 -4.12 7.24 21.26
CA ASN A 42 -5.36 8.02 21.42
C ASN A 42 -5.15 9.31 22.22
N ALA A 43 -4.24 9.32 23.19
CA ALA A 43 -3.89 10.50 23.97
C ALA A 43 -2.93 11.47 23.25
N THR A 44 -2.38 11.09 22.09
CA THR A 44 -1.39 11.92 21.39
C THR A 44 -2.04 13.18 20.83
N ARG A 45 -1.48 14.35 21.16
CA ARG A 45 -1.93 15.65 20.65
C ARG A 45 -1.73 15.75 19.14
N ARG A 46 -2.65 16.45 18.47
CA ARG A 46 -2.56 16.81 17.06
C ARG A 46 -1.21 17.46 16.72
N ARG A 47 -0.61 17.02 15.62
CA ARG A 47 0.58 17.65 15.01
C ARG A 47 0.28 18.17 13.60
N SER A 48 1.17 18.99 13.07
CA SER A 48 1.09 19.46 11.68
C SER A 48 1.21 18.29 10.70
N LEU A 49 0.51 18.41 9.57
CA LEU A 49 0.53 17.46 8.45
C LEU A 49 1.38 17.97 7.28
N ASP A 50 2.00 19.15 7.39
CA ASP A 50 2.64 19.85 6.27
C ASP A 50 3.86 19.10 5.71
N ASN A 51 4.50 18.27 6.54
CA ASN A 51 5.70 17.51 6.19
C ASN A 51 5.39 16.11 5.63
N LEU A 52 4.13 15.82 5.29
CA LEU A 52 3.78 14.57 4.63
C LEU A 52 4.34 14.54 3.19
N PRO A 53 4.70 13.35 2.68
CA PRO A 53 5.16 13.19 1.31
C PRO A 53 3.98 13.29 0.33
N TYR A 54 3.51 14.51 0.10
CA TYR A 54 2.39 14.78 -0.79
C TYR A 54 2.73 14.39 -2.24
N ILE A 55 1.77 13.72 -2.88
CA ILE A 55 1.83 13.41 -4.31
C ILE A 55 1.13 14.55 -5.05
N THR A 56 1.81 15.08 -6.06
CA THR A 56 1.25 16.09 -6.98
C THR A 56 1.18 15.48 -8.37
N ILE A 57 0.02 15.60 -9.00
CA ILE A 57 -0.20 15.11 -10.37
C ILE A 57 0.34 16.18 -11.33
N PRO A 58 1.32 15.86 -12.19
CA PRO A 58 1.81 16.78 -13.21
C PRO A 58 0.70 17.18 -14.19
N GLU A 59 0.67 18.45 -14.59
CA GLU A 59 -0.35 18.99 -15.49
C GLU A 59 -0.32 18.32 -16.86
N GLU A 60 0.86 17.88 -17.29
CA GLU A 60 1.07 17.17 -18.56
C GLU A 60 0.28 15.84 -18.61
N LEU A 61 0.03 15.22 -17.45
CA LEU A 61 -0.72 13.97 -17.34
C LEU A 61 -2.25 14.18 -17.27
N LEU A 62 -2.73 15.43 -17.29
CA LEU A 62 -4.15 15.77 -17.22
C LEU A 62 -4.79 16.03 -18.60
N THR A 63 -3.99 15.93 -19.67
CA THR A 63 -4.45 16.16 -21.04
C THR A 63 -4.72 14.82 -21.74
N PRO A 64 -6.00 14.53 -22.09
CA PRO A 64 -6.33 13.30 -22.80
C PRO A 64 -5.82 13.33 -24.26
N PRO A 65 -5.61 12.15 -24.88
CA PRO A 65 -5.38 12.04 -26.32
C PRO A 65 -6.55 12.62 -27.13
N ALA A 66 -6.26 13.04 -28.36
CA ALA A 66 -7.24 13.75 -29.21
C ALA A 66 -8.48 12.90 -29.57
N GLN A 67 -8.34 11.58 -29.64
CA GLN A 67 -9.42 10.64 -29.98
C GLN A 67 -9.77 9.72 -28.80
N ALA A 68 -9.70 10.24 -27.58
CA ALA A 68 -10.07 9.51 -26.37
C ALA A 68 -11.54 9.08 -26.39
N SER A 69 -11.81 7.85 -25.94
CA SER A 69 -13.19 7.40 -25.67
C SER A 69 -13.79 8.10 -24.44
N GLU A 70 -15.12 8.04 -24.32
CA GLU A 70 -15.84 8.56 -23.16
C GLU A 70 -15.28 8.01 -21.83
N ASP A 71 -15.04 6.70 -21.77
CA ASP A 71 -14.48 6.05 -20.58
C ASP A 71 -13.10 6.63 -20.22
N VAL A 72 -12.25 6.91 -21.21
CA VAL A 72 -10.94 7.55 -20.99
C VAL A 72 -11.13 8.97 -20.46
N LEU A 73 -12.04 9.76 -21.05
CA LEU A 73 -12.33 11.13 -20.62
C LEU A 73 -12.79 11.18 -19.16
N THR A 74 -13.69 10.28 -18.73
CA THR A 74 -14.14 10.22 -17.32
C THR A 74 -13.01 9.94 -16.33
N LEU A 75 -12.02 9.13 -16.72
CA LEU A 75 -10.84 8.87 -15.90
C LEU A 75 -9.91 10.08 -15.84
N TYR A 76 -9.71 10.80 -16.94
CA TYR A 76 -8.98 12.06 -16.94
C TYR A 76 -9.66 13.14 -16.09
N GLU A 77 -10.99 13.23 -16.11
CA GLU A 77 -11.75 14.10 -15.20
C GLU A 77 -11.52 13.73 -13.73
N THR A 78 -11.51 12.43 -13.43
CA THR A 78 -11.16 11.93 -12.09
C THR A 78 -9.76 12.38 -11.68
N LEU A 79 -8.77 12.28 -12.56
CA LEU A 79 -7.40 12.77 -12.29
C LEU A 79 -7.36 14.28 -12.06
N ARG A 80 -8.12 15.08 -12.84
CA ARG A 80 -8.24 16.54 -12.65
C ARG A 80 -8.89 16.88 -11.31
N HIS A 81 -9.90 16.13 -10.88
CA HIS A 81 -10.48 16.33 -9.55
C HIS A 81 -9.49 15.97 -8.43
N LEU A 82 -8.66 14.93 -8.64
CA LEU A 82 -7.64 14.53 -7.68
C LEU A 82 -6.46 15.51 -7.62
N SER A 83 -6.12 16.20 -8.71
CA SER A 83 -4.98 17.14 -8.73
C SER A 83 -5.18 18.33 -7.77
N ALA A 84 -6.43 18.69 -7.48
CA ALA A 84 -6.78 19.71 -6.49
C ALA A 84 -6.81 19.20 -5.03
N LYS A 85 -6.67 17.88 -4.82
CA LYS A 85 -6.77 17.26 -3.49
C LYS A 85 -5.40 16.96 -2.88
N LYS A 86 -5.41 16.72 -1.58
CA LYS A 86 -4.23 16.20 -0.85
C LYS A 86 -4.19 14.69 -0.99
N ILE A 87 -3.07 14.20 -1.48
CA ILE A 87 -2.83 12.79 -1.77
C ILE A 87 -1.56 12.36 -1.04
N VAL A 88 -1.64 11.31 -0.23
CA VAL A 88 -0.49 10.76 0.47
C VAL A 88 -0.61 9.25 0.49
N ASN A 89 0.45 8.57 0.08
CA ASN A 89 0.55 7.12 0.23
C ASN A 89 0.86 6.78 1.70
N LEU A 90 -0.11 6.25 2.43
CA LEU A 90 0.06 5.82 3.83
C LEU A 90 0.18 4.30 3.96
N ASN A 91 0.39 3.57 2.85
CA ASN A 91 0.54 2.12 2.88
C ASN A 91 1.64 1.68 3.86
N GLY A 92 1.33 0.64 4.61
CA GLY A 92 2.22 0.09 5.65
C GLY A 92 2.24 0.89 6.96
N LYS A 93 1.38 1.91 7.13
CA LYS A 93 1.15 2.56 8.42
C LYS A 93 -0.16 2.09 9.04
N THR A 94 -0.14 1.70 10.31
CA THR A 94 -1.37 1.38 11.03
C THR A 94 -2.03 2.65 11.58
N ASN A 95 -3.33 2.59 11.87
CA ASN A 95 -4.03 3.70 12.54
C ASN A 95 -3.34 4.09 13.85
N THR A 96 -2.85 3.12 14.63
CA THR A 96 -2.10 3.37 15.86
C THR A 96 -0.80 4.14 15.57
N ASP A 97 -0.07 3.82 14.49
CA ASP A 97 1.13 4.55 14.09
C ASP A 97 0.81 6.00 13.69
N LEU A 98 -0.26 6.19 12.91
CA LEU A 98 -0.70 7.51 12.47
C LEU A 98 -1.15 8.37 13.65
N LYS A 99 -1.90 7.79 14.60
CA LYS A 99 -2.28 8.45 15.87
C LYS A 99 -1.06 8.86 16.68
N LEU A 100 -0.05 7.98 16.81
CA LEU A 100 1.19 8.29 17.53
C LEU A 100 2.01 9.39 16.84
N ALA A 101 1.99 9.45 15.51
CA ALA A 101 2.75 10.43 14.75
C ALA A 101 2.05 11.81 14.69
N TYR A 102 0.74 11.82 14.45
CA TYR A 102 -0.01 13.03 14.08
C TYR A 102 -1.20 13.34 15.00
N GLY A 103 -1.47 12.49 15.98
CA GLY A 103 -2.60 12.59 16.90
C GLY A 103 -3.90 12.02 16.34
N ALA A 104 -4.77 11.53 17.23
CA ALA A 104 -6.04 10.91 16.84
C ALA A 104 -7.00 11.85 16.09
N ALA A 105 -6.95 13.15 16.39
CA ALA A 105 -7.74 14.17 15.71
C ALA A 105 -7.37 14.35 14.22
N SER A 106 -6.18 13.89 13.79
CA SER A 106 -5.73 13.99 12.41
C SER A 106 -6.16 12.79 11.56
N LEU A 107 -6.71 11.73 12.16
CA LEU A 107 -7.02 10.50 11.42
C LEU A 107 -8.01 10.70 10.29
N ALA A 108 -9.07 11.48 10.50
CA ALA A 108 -10.07 11.71 9.45
C ALA A 108 -9.42 12.30 8.17
N ALA A 109 -8.55 13.30 8.33
CA ALA A 109 -7.83 13.90 7.21
C ALA A 109 -6.82 12.93 6.57
N LEU A 110 -6.09 12.16 7.39
CA LEU A 110 -5.13 11.16 6.89
C LEU A 110 -5.83 10.04 6.11
N THR A 111 -6.99 9.59 6.58
CA THR A 111 -7.84 8.62 5.87
C THR A 111 -8.30 9.19 4.54
N GLU A 112 -8.77 10.44 4.48
CA GLU A 112 -9.14 11.09 3.22
C GLU A 112 -7.94 11.17 2.25
N PHE A 113 -6.74 11.50 2.74
CA PHE A 113 -5.55 11.58 1.89
C PHE A 113 -5.14 10.22 1.31
N ASP A 114 -5.31 9.15 2.10
CA ASP A 114 -5.04 7.77 1.67
C ASP A 114 -6.13 7.25 0.71
N GLU A 115 -7.40 7.59 0.94
CA GLU A 115 -8.50 7.31 0.01
C GLU A 115 -8.28 7.98 -1.35
N ASN A 116 -7.82 9.24 -1.36
CA ASN A 116 -7.44 9.92 -2.59
C ASN A 116 -6.27 9.21 -3.29
N TYR A 117 -5.29 8.69 -2.53
CA TYR A 117 -4.18 7.90 -3.09
C TYR A 117 -4.67 6.59 -3.71
N ASN A 118 -5.52 5.85 -3.02
CA ASN A 118 -6.11 4.61 -3.52
C ASN A 118 -6.92 4.85 -4.79
N THR A 119 -7.69 5.94 -4.83
CA THR A 119 -8.43 6.37 -6.02
C THR A 119 -7.46 6.68 -7.17
N LEU A 120 -6.39 7.43 -6.90
CA LEU A 120 -5.38 7.78 -7.90
C LEU A 120 -4.75 6.53 -8.54
N ILE A 121 -4.21 5.60 -7.74
CA ILE A 121 -3.52 4.43 -8.30
C ILE A 121 -4.46 3.51 -9.07
N CYS A 122 -5.72 3.38 -8.63
CA CYS A 122 -6.74 2.58 -9.33
C CYS A 122 -7.15 3.25 -10.65
N THR A 123 -7.32 4.57 -10.66
CA THR A 123 -7.61 5.34 -11.88
C THR A 123 -6.46 5.22 -12.86
N ILE A 124 -5.21 5.34 -12.43
CA ILE A 124 -4.03 5.14 -13.28
C ILE A 124 -4.01 3.74 -13.91
N ALA A 125 -4.27 2.69 -13.14
CA ALA A 125 -4.28 1.31 -13.64
C ALA A 125 -5.32 1.11 -14.74
N LYS A 126 -6.56 1.57 -14.49
CA LYS A 126 -7.65 1.50 -15.46
C LYS A 126 -7.36 2.34 -16.70
N LEU A 127 -6.87 3.56 -16.51
CA LEU A 127 -6.57 4.48 -17.59
C LEU A 127 -5.44 3.95 -18.48
N GLY A 128 -4.34 3.48 -17.87
CA GLY A 128 -3.23 2.88 -18.61
C GLY A 128 -3.69 1.70 -19.46
N LYS A 129 -4.57 0.84 -18.93
CA LYS A 129 -5.16 -0.26 -19.70
C LYS A 129 -5.96 0.24 -20.92
N LEU A 130 -6.86 1.20 -20.72
CA LEU A 130 -7.67 1.73 -21.82
C LEU A 130 -6.83 2.45 -22.88
N LEU A 131 -5.75 3.14 -22.47
CA LEU A 131 -4.81 3.77 -23.40
C LEU A 131 -4.03 2.72 -24.21
N CYS A 132 -3.62 1.62 -23.59
CA CYS A 132 -3.04 0.48 -24.33
C CYS A 132 -4.03 -0.07 -25.36
N ASP A 133 -5.29 -0.27 -24.97
CA ASP A 133 -6.35 -0.79 -25.84
C ASP A 133 -6.64 0.15 -27.04
N GLN A 134 -6.36 1.45 -26.89
CA GLN A 134 -6.48 2.48 -27.94
C GLN A 134 -5.19 2.72 -28.74
N SER A 135 -4.13 1.95 -28.48
CA SER A 135 -2.81 2.15 -29.09
C SER A 135 -2.20 3.54 -28.81
N GLU A 136 -2.60 4.19 -27.71
CA GLU A 136 -2.06 5.46 -27.23
C GLU A 136 -0.83 5.20 -26.33
N GLU A 137 0.19 4.55 -26.89
CA GLU A 137 1.33 3.98 -26.16
C GLU A 137 2.08 5.01 -25.31
N LYS A 138 2.33 6.20 -25.87
CA LYS A 138 3.05 7.26 -25.16
C LYS A 138 2.30 7.71 -23.91
N ALA A 139 1.00 7.98 -24.03
CA ALA A 139 0.17 8.37 -22.90
C ALA A 139 0.06 7.24 -21.87
N ALA A 140 -0.04 5.98 -22.32
CA ALA A 140 -0.03 4.81 -21.45
C ALA A 140 1.27 4.69 -20.66
N ILE A 141 2.43 4.85 -21.31
CA ILE A 141 3.74 4.83 -20.65
C ILE A 141 3.82 5.92 -19.59
N ASP A 142 3.50 7.16 -19.96
CA ASP A 142 3.63 8.33 -19.07
C ASP A 142 2.76 8.17 -17.81
N ILE A 143 1.49 7.75 -17.97
CA ILE A 143 0.57 7.59 -16.83
C ILE A 143 0.94 6.40 -15.95
N LEU A 144 1.32 5.27 -16.54
CA LEU A 144 1.69 4.07 -15.80
C LEU A 144 3.00 4.31 -15.03
N LEU A 145 3.99 4.93 -15.66
CA LEU A 145 5.26 5.28 -15.01
C LEU A 145 5.05 6.23 -13.84
N PHE A 146 4.14 7.20 -13.97
CA PHE A 146 3.72 8.05 -12.85
C PHE A 146 3.13 7.23 -11.69
N GLY A 147 2.26 6.25 -11.99
CA GLY A 147 1.74 5.33 -10.98
C GLY A 147 2.83 4.55 -10.24
N ILE A 148 3.86 4.10 -10.94
CA ILE A 148 5.02 3.42 -10.35
C ILE A 148 5.82 4.37 -9.45
N ARG A 149 6.03 5.62 -9.89
CA ARG A 149 6.73 6.65 -9.11
C ARG A 149 6.02 6.98 -7.80
N CYS A 150 4.68 6.98 -7.82
CA CYS A 150 3.81 7.16 -6.65
C CYS A 150 3.83 5.99 -5.66
N GLY A 151 4.44 4.85 -6.02
CA GLY A 151 4.53 3.67 -5.16
C GLY A 151 3.33 2.72 -5.28
N SER A 152 2.66 2.70 -6.44
CA SER A 152 1.60 1.73 -6.71
C SER A 152 2.10 0.29 -6.53
N ASP A 153 1.27 -0.54 -5.92
CA ASP A 153 1.49 -1.99 -5.78
C ASP A 153 0.45 -2.81 -6.57
N ILE A 154 -0.29 -2.14 -7.47
CA ILE A 154 -1.23 -2.77 -8.41
C ILE A 154 -0.45 -3.49 -9.50
N THR A 155 -0.73 -4.77 -9.67
CA THR A 155 -0.05 -5.64 -10.64
C THR A 155 -0.11 -5.09 -12.07
N ASP A 156 -1.29 -4.63 -12.48
CA ASP A 156 -1.53 -4.13 -13.84
C ASP A 156 -0.61 -2.97 -14.22
N ASN A 157 -0.26 -2.10 -13.26
CA ASN A 157 0.66 -0.98 -13.53
C ASN A 157 2.03 -1.45 -14.00
N TYR A 158 2.49 -2.61 -13.52
CA TYR A 158 3.76 -3.18 -13.92
C TYR A 158 3.64 -4.03 -15.19
N THR A 159 2.60 -4.87 -15.26
CA THR A 159 2.44 -5.81 -16.38
C THR A 159 2.04 -5.13 -17.68
N LEU A 160 1.40 -3.96 -17.63
CA LEU A 160 1.12 -3.14 -18.81
C LEU A 160 2.33 -2.31 -19.23
N LEU A 161 3.08 -1.74 -18.27
CA LEU A 161 4.19 -0.83 -18.56
C LEU A 161 5.44 -1.57 -19.06
N VAL A 162 5.81 -2.70 -18.44
CA VAL A 162 7.07 -3.39 -18.77
C VAL A 162 7.15 -3.82 -20.24
N PRO A 163 6.08 -4.39 -20.86
CA PRO A 163 6.08 -4.68 -22.30
C PRO A 163 6.29 -3.43 -23.16
N LEU A 164 5.56 -2.34 -22.91
CA LEU A 164 5.68 -1.09 -23.65
C LEU A 164 7.08 -0.50 -23.61
N LEU A 165 7.73 -0.54 -22.42
CA LEU A 165 9.10 -0.05 -22.28
C LEU A 165 10.13 -0.94 -22.97
N LYS A 166 9.87 -2.25 -23.09
CA LYS A 166 10.73 -3.16 -23.86
C LYS A 166 10.61 -2.90 -25.36
N GLU A 167 9.40 -2.64 -25.85
CA GLU A 167 9.14 -2.32 -27.28
C GLU A 167 9.80 -1.00 -27.69
N THR A 168 9.76 -0.01 -26.79
CA THR A 168 10.39 1.32 -27.01
C THR A 168 11.90 1.36 -26.70
N ASN A 169 12.51 0.24 -26.29
CA ASN A 169 13.92 0.14 -25.87
C ASN A 169 14.33 1.13 -24.74
N ASP A 170 13.39 1.55 -23.89
CA ASP A 170 13.68 2.44 -22.77
C ASP A 170 14.24 1.68 -21.55
N SER A 171 15.55 1.44 -21.61
CA SER A 171 16.28 0.73 -20.55
C SER A 171 16.34 1.53 -19.24
N SER A 172 16.24 2.85 -19.29
CA SER A 172 16.34 3.69 -18.09
C SER A 172 15.05 3.58 -17.27
N SER A 173 13.90 3.74 -17.91
CA SER A 173 12.61 3.60 -17.24
C SER A 173 12.36 2.17 -16.76
N LEU A 174 12.81 1.16 -17.52
CA LEU A 174 12.76 -0.24 -17.05
C LEU A 174 13.55 -0.43 -15.75
N THR A 175 14.74 0.15 -15.66
CA THR A 175 15.57 0.08 -14.45
C THR A 175 14.85 0.74 -13.27
N GLU A 176 14.26 1.92 -13.47
CA GLU A 176 13.46 2.61 -12.45
C GLU A 176 12.29 1.74 -11.95
N VAL A 177 11.54 1.11 -12.87
CA VAL A 177 10.41 0.23 -12.54
C VAL A 177 10.85 -0.93 -11.65
N TYR A 178 11.95 -1.61 -11.99
CA TYR A 178 12.46 -2.72 -11.17
C TYR A 178 13.04 -2.27 -9.83
N GLN A 179 13.66 -1.09 -9.76
CA GLN A 179 14.09 -0.50 -8.49
C GLN A 179 12.89 -0.22 -7.58
N LYS A 180 11.83 0.41 -8.12
CA LYS A 180 10.59 0.65 -7.37
C LYS A 180 9.93 -0.64 -6.94
N LEU A 181 9.83 -1.64 -7.82
CA LEU A 181 9.32 -2.97 -7.49
C LEU A 181 10.08 -3.63 -6.33
N ALA A 182 11.40 -3.41 -6.22
CA ALA A 182 12.20 -3.97 -5.14
C ALA A 182 11.84 -3.37 -3.76
N THR A 183 11.36 -2.12 -3.72
CA THR A 183 10.94 -1.41 -2.50
C THR A 183 9.56 -1.81 -1.97
N LEU A 184 8.76 -2.50 -2.78
CA LEU A 184 7.43 -2.94 -2.37
C LEU A 184 7.47 -4.04 -1.30
N PRO A 185 6.41 -4.17 -0.47
CA PRO A 185 6.25 -5.28 0.45
C PRO A 185 6.40 -6.64 -0.27
N GLU A 186 6.95 -7.62 0.44
CA GLU A 186 7.32 -8.92 -0.14
C GLU A 186 6.16 -9.60 -0.88
N GLY A 187 4.94 -9.55 -0.31
CA GLY A 187 3.75 -10.13 -0.92
C GLY A 187 3.40 -9.53 -2.28
N SER A 188 3.35 -8.19 -2.37
CA SER A 188 3.07 -7.50 -3.64
C SER A 188 4.19 -7.72 -4.65
N ARG A 189 5.46 -7.62 -4.21
CA ARG A 189 6.64 -7.82 -5.05
C ARG A 189 6.68 -9.22 -5.67
N LYS A 190 6.39 -10.27 -4.88
CA LYS A 190 6.38 -11.67 -5.36
C LYS A 190 5.30 -11.87 -6.43
N ARG A 191 4.07 -11.44 -6.14
CA ARG A 191 2.93 -11.52 -7.08
C ARG A 191 3.23 -10.85 -8.42
N ILE A 192 3.83 -9.66 -8.39
CA ILE A 192 4.17 -8.90 -9.61
C ILE A 192 5.27 -9.61 -10.39
N LYS A 193 6.34 -10.06 -9.72
CA LYS A 193 7.44 -10.78 -10.39
C LYS A 193 6.96 -12.07 -11.08
N GLU A 194 6.06 -12.82 -10.45
CA GLU A 194 5.46 -14.02 -11.03
C GLU A 194 4.68 -13.73 -12.33
N LYS A 195 4.09 -12.54 -12.46
CA LYS A 195 3.37 -12.12 -13.68
C LYS A 195 4.25 -11.51 -14.76
N LEU A 196 5.47 -11.08 -14.41
CA LEU A 196 6.45 -10.51 -15.34
C LEU A 196 7.45 -11.55 -15.87
N SER A 197 7.46 -12.75 -15.30
CA SER A 197 8.31 -13.88 -15.71
C SER A 197 7.66 -14.65 -16.86
#